data_AF-A0A3L7TLW8-F1
#
_entry.id   AF-A0A3L7TLW8-F1
#
_cell.length_a   1.000
_cell.length_b   1.000
_cell.length_c   1.000
_cell.angle_alpha   90.00
_cell.angle_beta   90.00
_cell.angle_gamma   90.00
#
_symmetry.space_group_name_H-M   'P 1'
#
loop_
_entity.id
_entity.type
_entity.pdbx_description
1 polymer ?
#
loop_
_entity_poly.entity_id
_entity_poly.type
_entity_poly.pdbx_seq_one_letter_code
_entity_poly.pdbx_strand_id
1 'polypeptide(L)'
;MRKRRSSSVPVSFFSFQDVLLCLIGVTIVITMTMLLQVAKAVEKKADDAATEFATGVPENPAERDLRDRIAALQAAITQAQVRPDVDPLARRATLRQELRAKSSELDELEEQQRELEAQLRELLVANPEAATLREVLELVRIRDNRAAELSRAERRKQISFIIDEAESLRPIIFEVSAARIVVTDASDGVAIRIAAGTINAQCMDALKLFAVLARDRPSYILMVVTASGIATYRTLLDAIATLPETERPRVGVDIIPDGSFVSPAFPSASPGELP
;
A
#
# COMPACT_ATOMS: atom_id res chain seq x y z
N MET A 1 90.48 -48.56 18.97
CA MET A 1 89.82 -47.23 18.95
C MET A 1 89.69 -46.73 17.52
N ARG A 2 88.61 -45.99 17.27
CA ARG A 2 88.01 -45.52 16.01
C ARG A 2 88.72 -44.25 15.49
N LYS A 3 88.88 -44.07 14.15
CA LYS A 3 88.32 -42.92 13.39
C LYS A 3 88.65 -42.93 11.89
N ARG A 4 87.58 -42.85 11.10
CA ARG A 4 87.50 -42.54 9.66
C ARG A 4 88.00 -41.12 9.36
N ARG A 5 88.59 -40.91 8.19
CA ARG A 5 88.61 -39.62 7.47
C ARG A 5 88.03 -39.86 6.08
N SER A 6 86.86 -39.29 5.82
CA SER A 6 86.17 -39.31 4.53
C SER A 6 86.55 -38.09 3.71
N SER A 7 86.86 -38.32 2.43
CA SER A 7 87.05 -37.33 1.38
C SER A 7 85.74 -36.60 1.04
N SER A 8 85.79 -35.28 0.90
CA SER A 8 84.71 -34.47 0.33
C SER A 8 85.05 -34.14 -1.12
N VAL A 9 84.33 -34.74 -2.06
CA VAL A 9 84.37 -34.42 -3.49
C VAL A 9 83.34 -33.31 -3.74
N PRO A 10 83.67 -32.23 -4.49
CA PRO A 10 82.70 -31.19 -4.81
C PRO A 10 81.68 -31.71 -5.84
N VAL A 11 80.40 -31.71 -5.48
CA VAL A 11 79.29 -32.08 -6.37
C VAL A 11 78.82 -30.82 -7.09
N SER A 12 78.91 -30.79 -8.43
CA SER A 12 78.43 -29.66 -9.23
C SER A 12 76.91 -29.70 -9.37
N PHE A 13 76.22 -28.59 -9.09
CA PHE A 13 74.75 -28.47 -9.12
C PHE A 13 74.16 -28.16 -10.52
N PHE A 14 74.97 -28.19 -11.58
CA PHE A 14 74.52 -27.85 -12.94
C PHE A 14 73.48 -28.83 -13.51
N SER A 15 73.59 -30.12 -13.21
CA SER A 15 72.60 -31.11 -13.65
C SER A 15 71.25 -30.99 -12.93
N PHE A 16 71.23 -30.43 -11.71
CA PHE A 16 69.99 -30.25 -10.95
C PHE A 16 69.13 -29.13 -11.50
N GLN A 17 69.74 -28.07 -12.04
CA GLN A 17 69.04 -26.95 -12.65
C GLN A 17 68.36 -27.35 -13.96
N ASP A 18 69.04 -28.14 -14.80
CA ASP A 18 68.43 -28.66 -16.04
C ASP A 18 67.26 -29.60 -15.78
N VAL A 19 67.37 -30.46 -14.76
CA VAL A 19 66.28 -31.37 -14.37
C VAL A 19 65.09 -30.57 -13.82
N LEU A 20 65.33 -29.55 -12.99
CA LEU A 20 64.27 -28.67 -12.47
C LEU A 20 63.61 -27.84 -13.57
N LEU A 21 64.38 -27.32 -14.53
CA LEU A 21 63.85 -26.53 -15.65
C LEU A 21 63.03 -27.40 -16.60
N CYS A 22 63.46 -28.64 -16.84
CA CYS A 22 62.70 -29.62 -17.61
C CYS A 22 61.40 -30.01 -16.89
N LEU A 23 61.45 -30.22 -15.56
CA LEU A 23 60.28 -30.52 -14.74
C LEU A 23 59.25 -29.37 -14.78
N ILE A 24 59.70 -28.12 -14.65
CA ILE A 24 58.84 -26.93 -14.73
C ILE A 24 58.24 -26.78 -16.13
N GLY A 25 59.01 -27.03 -17.19
CA GLY A 25 58.50 -27.00 -18.56
C GLY A 25 57.39 -28.04 -18.78
N VAL A 26 57.60 -29.27 -18.29
CA VAL A 26 56.61 -30.35 -18.40
C VAL A 26 55.34 -30.03 -17.61
N THR A 27 55.44 -29.47 -16.40
CA THR A 27 54.24 -29.10 -15.62
C THR A 27 53.44 -27.96 -16.27
N ILE A 28 54.10 -26.99 -16.91
CA ILE A 28 53.43 -25.94 -17.68
C ILE A 28 52.68 -26.52 -18.89
N VAL A 29 53.31 -27.44 -19.64
CA VAL A 29 52.66 -28.08 -20.79
C VAL A 29 51.47 -28.93 -20.35
N ILE A 30 51.59 -29.68 -19.25
CA ILE A 30 50.49 -30.48 -18.71
C ILE A 30 49.33 -29.58 -18.26
N THR A 31 49.59 -28.51 -17.51
CA THR A 31 48.54 -27.59 -17.07
C THR A 31 47.85 -26.88 -18.23
N MET A 32 48.59 -26.48 -19.25
CA MET A 32 48.05 -25.83 -20.45
C MET A 32 47.21 -26.78 -21.31
N THR A 33 47.65 -28.03 -21.46
CA THR A 33 46.85 -29.08 -22.13
C THR A 33 45.60 -29.44 -21.35
N MET A 34 45.65 -29.47 -20.02
CA MET A 34 44.49 -29.69 -19.17
C MET A 34 43.47 -28.54 -19.29
N LEU A 35 43.94 -27.28 -19.30
CA LEU A 35 43.09 -26.10 -19.54
C LEU A 35 42.42 -26.15 -20.93
N LEU A 36 43.15 -26.53 -21.97
CA LEU A 36 42.62 -26.72 -23.32
C LEU A 36 41.60 -27.86 -23.39
N GLN A 37 41.81 -28.96 -22.66
CA GLN A 37 40.85 -30.06 -22.56
C GLN A 37 39.58 -29.64 -21.80
N VAL A 38 39.71 -28.85 -20.74
CA VAL A 38 38.56 -28.28 -20.01
C VAL A 38 37.79 -27.30 -20.90
N ALA A 39 38.48 -26.41 -21.62
CA ALA A 39 37.85 -25.48 -22.54
C ALA A 39 37.09 -26.21 -23.66
N LYS A 40 37.71 -27.24 -24.28
CA LYS A 40 37.04 -28.09 -25.27
C LYS A 40 35.90 -28.92 -24.69
N ALA A 41 36.00 -29.37 -23.44
CA ALA A 41 34.92 -30.10 -22.78
C ALA A 41 33.73 -29.18 -22.43
N VAL A 42 34.00 -27.91 -22.11
CA VAL A 42 32.96 -26.88 -21.90
C VAL A 42 32.31 -26.49 -23.23
N GLU A 43 33.08 -26.32 -24.30
CA GLU A 43 32.58 -26.03 -25.65
C GLU A 43 31.76 -27.21 -26.19
N LYS A 44 32.24 -28.44 -26.04
CA LYS A 44 31.49 -29.64 -26.41
C LYS A 44 30.21 -29.82 -25.58
N LYS A 45 30.22 -29.49 -24.27
CA LYS A 45 29.00 -29.46 -23.46
C LYS A 45 28.04 -28.35 -23.86
N ALA A 46 28.53 -27.21 -24.36
CA ALA A 46 27.69 -26.14 -24.88
C ALA A 46 27.07 -26.51 -26.24
N ASP A 47 27.81 -27.19 -27.12
CA ASP A 47 27.29 -27.72 -28.39
C ASP A 47 26.35 -28.92 -28.19
N ASP A 48 26.65 -29.80 -27.23
CA ASP A 48 25.75 -30.89 -26.83
C ASP A 48 24.46 -30.31 -26.21
N ALA A 49 24.53 -29.24 -25.42
CA ALA A 49 23.34 -28.53 -24.93
C ALA A 49 22.56 -27.84 -26.06
N ALA A 50 23.23 -27.21 -27.02
CA ALA A 50 22.59 -26.57 -28.17
C ALA A 50 21.87 -27.57 -29.10
N THR A 51 22.41 -28.80 -29.22
CA THR A 51 21.78 -29.88 -29.97
C THR A 51 20.63 -30.54 -29.20
N GLU A 52 20.72 -30.62 -27.86
CA GLU A 52 19.61 -31.05 -26.98
C GLU A 52 18.40 -30.09 -27.04
N PHE A 53 18.64 -28.77 -27.21
CA PHE A 53 17.58 -27.77 -27.44
C PHE A 53 16.89 -27.90 -28.81
N ALA A 54 17.57 -28.45 -29.82
CA ALA A 54 16.99 -28.65 -31.16
C ALA A 54 16.12 -29.91 -31.24
N THR A 55 16.38 -30.92 -30.40
CA THR A 55 15.56 -32.13 -30.27
C THR A 55 14.60 -32.02 -29.10
N GLY A 56 13.57 -31.18 -29.27
CA GLY A 56 12.38 -31.00 -28.41
C GLY A 56 12.37 -31.75 -27.08
N VAL A 57 12.91 -31.12 -26.04
CA VAL A 57 12.65 -31.50 -24.64
C VAL A 57 11.18 -31.20 -24.33
N PRO A 58 10.41 -32.13 -23.71
CA PRO A 58 9.04 -31.86 -23.32
C PRO A 58 9.01 -30.68 -22.36
N GLU A 59 8.40 -29.58 -22.78
CA GLU A 59 8.28 -28.37 -21.96
C GLU A 59 7.63 -28.70 -20.63
N ASN A 60 8.39 -28.53 -19.56
CA ASN A 60 7.90 -28.65 -18.20
C ASN A 60 6.83 -27.55 -18.02
N PRO A 61 5.58 -27.86 -17.65
CA PRO A 61 4.50 -26.87 -17.57
C PRO A 61 4.83 -25.67 -16.66
N ALA A 62 5.72 -25.87 -15.69
CA ALA A 62 6.23 -24.82 -14.82
C ALA A 62 7.09 -23.77 -15.55
N GLU A 63 7.84 -24.15 -16.59
CA GLU A 63 8.67 -23.21 -17.36
C GLU A 63 7.85 -22.39 -18.35
N ARG A 64 6.78 -22.96 -18.92
CA ARG A 64 5.80 -22.21 -19.71
C ARG A 64 5.07 -21.17 -18.85
N ASP A 65 4.58 -21.56 -17.67
CA ASP A 65 3.91 -20.65 -16.74
C ASP A 65 4.84 -19.51 -16.28
N LEU A 66 6.13 -19.81 -16.06
CA LEU A 66 7.13 -18.78 -15.75
C LEU A 66 7.38 -17.82 -16.93
N ARG A 67 7.48 -18.33 -18.17
CA ARG A 67 7.63 -17.48 -19.36
C ARG A 67 6.40 -16.61 -19.60
N ASP A 68 5.21 -17.15 -19.43
CA ASP A 68 3.95 -16.43 -19.60
C ASP A 68 3.79 -15.34 -18.53
N ARG A 69 4.21 -15.61 -17.28
CA ARG A 69 4.28 -14.59 -16.21
C ARG A 69 5.29 -13.49 -16.51
N ILE A 70 6.46 -13.84 -17.05
CA ILE A 70 7.47 -12.84 -17.44
C ILE A 70 6.96 -11.96 -18.58
N ALA A 71 6.30 -12.54 -19.59
CA ALA A 71 5.70 -11.80 -20.69
C ALA A 71 4.55 -10.90 -20.21
N ALA A 72 3.70 -11.38 -19.29
CA ALA A 72 2.63 -10.60 -18.68
C ALA A 72 3.18 -9.44 -17.83
N LEU A 73 4.26 -9.67 -17.07
CA LEU A 73 4.94 -8.62 -16.30
C LEU A 73 5.59 -7.57 -17.19
N GLN A 74 6.23 -7.98 -18.29
CA GLN A 74 6.79 -7.03 -19.27
C GLN A 74 5.70 -6.20 -19.94
N ALA A 75 4.56 -6.81 -20.30
CA ALA A 75 3.41 -6.08 -20.84
C ALA A 75 2.81 -5.10 -19.83
N ALA A 76 2.73 -5.49 -18.55
CA ALA A 76 2.25 -4.63 -17.46
C ALA A 76 3.20 -3.45 -17.19
N ILE A 77 4.51 -3.66 -17.23
CA ILE A 77 5.52 -2.59 -17.10
C ILE A 77 5.41 -1.62 -18.27
N THR A 78 5.26 -2.14 -19.49
CA THR A 78 5.14 -1.28 -20.68
C THR A 78 3.83 -0.47 -20.64
N GLN A 79 2.72 -1.06 -20.18
CA GLN A 79 1.47 -0.32 -19.94
C GLN A 79 1.58 0.69 -18.79
N ALA A 80 2.32 0.38 -17.73
CA ALA A 80 2.57 1.30 -16.63
C ALA A 80 3.43 2.50 -17.06
N GLN A 81 4.37 2.31 -17.99
CA GLN A 81 5.16 3.38 -18.61
C GLN A 81 4.36 4.23 -19.62
N VAL A 82 3.23 3.73 -20.13
CA VAL A 82 2.31 4.47 -21.03
C VAL A 82 1.25 5.27 -20.25
N ARG A 83 1.05 5.01 -18.95
CA ARG A 83 0.29 5.93 -18.10
C ARG A 83 1.07 7.25 -18.05
N PRO A 84 0.46 8.39 -18.42
CA PRO A 84 1.14 9.66 -18.28
C PRO A 84 1.48 9.84 -16.81
N ASP A 85 2.76 10.10 -16.52
CA ASP A 85 3.22 10.67 -15.26
C ASP A 85 2.46 11.98 -15.06
N VAL A 86 1.26 11.91 -14.49
CA VAL A 86 0.56 13.09 -14.01
C VAL A 86 1.26 13.44 -12.72
N ASP A 87 2.29 14.29 -12.85
CA ASP A 87 3.10 14.78 -11.75
C ASP A 87 2.18 15.13 -10.56
N PRO A 88 2.29 14.40 -9.43
CA PRO A 88 1.39 14.59 -8.28
C PRO A 88 1.47 16.02 -7.74
N LEU A 89 2.58 16.74 -7.99
CA LEU A 89 2.73 18.15 -7.66
C LEU A 89 1.87 19.05 -8.55
N ALA A 90 1.76 18.74 -9.84
CA ALA A 90 0.91 19.49 -10.76
C ALA A 90 -0.57 19.34 -10.41
N ARG A 91 -1.02 18.12 -10.08
CA ARG A 91 -2.41 17.87 -9.63
C ARG A 91 -2.71 18.54 -8.27
N ARG A 92 -1.72 18.59 -7.37
CA ARG A 92 -1.86 19.31 -6.09
C ARG A 92 -1.91 20.83 -6.29
N ALA A 93 -1.19 21.36 -7.29
CA ALA A 93 -1.22 22.76 -7.63
C ALA A 93 -2.58 23.18 -8.23
N THR A 94 -3.14 22.38 -9.14
CA THR A 94 -4.47 22.64 -9.72
C THR A 94 -5.57 22.57 -8.65
N LEU A 95 -5.54 21.56 -7.78
CA LEU A 95 -6.49 21.44 -6.66
C LEU A 95 -6.39 22.62 -5.68
N ARG A 96 -5.17 23.12 -5.39
CA ARG A 96 -5.00 24.32 -4.56
C ARG A 96 -5.58 25.57 -5.23
N GLN A 97 -5.46 25.69 -6.54
CA GLN A 97 -6.01 26.82 -7.28
C GLN A 97 -7.54 26.77 -7.31
N GLU A 98 -8.11 25.58 -7.56
CA GLU A 98 -9.56 25.37 -7.48
C GLU A 98 -10.11 25.67 -6.09
N LEU A 99 -9.42 25.21 -5.04
CA LEU A 99 -9.83 25.45 -3.64
C LEU A 99 -9.80 26.95 -3.31
N ARG A 100 -8.79 27.69 -3.78
CA ARG A 100 -8.73 29.15 -3.63
C ARG A 100 -9.83 29.88 -4.42
N ALA A 101 -10.13 29.42 -5.62
CA ALA A 101 -11.23 30.00 -6.41
C ALA A 101 -12.57 29.77 -5.70
N LYS A 102 -12.80 28.56 -5.19
CA LYS A 102 -13.99 28.22 -4.42
C LYS A 102 -14.08 28.94 -3.08
N SER A 103 -12.96 29.17 -2.39
CA SER A 103 -12.98 29.99 -1.16
C SER A 103 -13.34 31.43 -1.45
N SER A 104 -12.80 32.03 -2.53
CA SER A 104 -13.15 33.39 -2.94
C SER A 104 -14.63 33.51 -3.31
N GLU A 105 -15.18 32.53 -4.03
CA GLU A 105 -16.60 32.49 -4.39
C GLU A 105 -17.50 32.38 -3.14
N LEU A 106 -17.07 31.61 -2.13
CA LEU A 106 -17.78 31.54 -0.84
C LEU A 106 -17.72 32.88 -0.09
N ASP A 107 -16.57 33.54 -0.05
CA ASP A 107 -16.42 34.84 0.63
C ASP A 107 -17.34 35.90 0.00
N GLU A 108 -17.43 35.94 -1.34
CA GLU A 108 -18.34 36.84 -2.08
C GLU A 108 -19.81 36.55 -1.77
N LEU A 109 -20.21 35.28 -1.73
CA LEU A 109 -21.58 34.86 -1.40
C LEU A 109 -21.94 35.18 0.06
N GLU A 110 -21.00 35.01 0.99
CA GLU A 110 -21.20 35.38 2.40
C GLU A 110 -21.35 36.90 2.59
N GLU A 111 -20.64 37.70 1.79
CA GLU A 111 -20.77 39.16 1.82
C GLU A 111 -22.12 39.60 1.25
N GLN A 112 -22.55 39.02 0.13
CA GLN A 112 -23.90 39.24 -0.43
C GLN A 112 -25.00 38.84 0.55
N GLN A 113 -24.85 37.70 1.24
CA GLN A 113 -25.80 37.28 2.26
C GLN A 113 -25.89 38.32 3.40
N ARG A 114 -24.75 38.80 3.90
CA ARG A 114 -24.70 39.82 4.95
C ARG A 114 -25.35 41.13 4.52
N GLU A 115 -25.15 41.54 3.28
CA GLU A 115 -25.76 42.75 2.73
C GLU A 115 -27.29 42.61 2.61
N LEU A 116 -27.78 41.48 2.09
CA LEU A 116 -29.20 41.17 2.01
C LEU A 116 -29.86 41.09 3.39
N GLU A 117 -29.18 40.50 4.38
CA GLU A 117 -29.64 40.49 5.77
C GLU A 117 -29.74 41.90 6.37
N ALA A 118 -28.79 42.79 6.04
CA ALA A 118 -28.82 44.18 6.49
C ALA A 118 -29.99 44.95 5.85
N GLN A 119 -30.20 44.81 4.54
CA GLN A 119 -31.33 45.40 3.82
C GLN A 119 -32.67 44.90 4.37
N LEU A 120 -32.78 43.59 4.67
CA LEU A 120 -33.98 43.01 5.26
C LEU A 120 -34.27 43.56 6.66
N ARG A 121 -33.24 43.78 7.49
CA ARG A 121 -33.42 44.43 8.81
C ARG A 121 -33.92 45.86 8.67
N GLU A 122 -33.38 46.62 7.72
CA GLU A 122 -33.80 48.00 7.48
C GLU A 122 -35.27 48.07 7.06
N LEU A 123 -35.70 47.20 6.15
CA LEU A 123 -37.10 47.09 5.72
C LEU A 123 -38.04 46.66 6.86
N LEU A 124 -37.57 45.81 7.76
CA LEU A 124 -38.32 45.38 8.94
C LEU A 124 -38.44 46.45 10.02
N VAL A 125 -37.46 47.34 10.15
CA VAL A 125 -37.56 48.52 11.02
C VAL A 125 -38.56 49.51 10.43
N ALA A 126 -38.54 49.69 9.11
CA ALA A 126 -39.47 50.55 8.39
C ALA A 126 -40.93 50.03 8.42
N ASN A 127 -41.15 48.71 8.53
CA ASN A 127 -42.48 48.08 8.53
C ASN A 127 -42.76 47.29 9.82
N PRO A 128 -43.22 47.96 10.90
CA PRO A 128 -43.45 47.32 12.20
C PRO A 128 -44.61 46.30 12.23
N GLU A 129 -45.49 46.30 11.22
CA GLU A 129 -46.60 45.34 11.09
C GLU A 129 -46.13 43.93 10.66
N ALA A 130 -44.88 43.79 10.19
CA ALA A 130 -44.28 42.52 9.81
C ALA A 130 -43.74 41.72 11.03
N ALA A 131 -44.49 41.68 12.13
CA ALA A 131 -44.11 40.98 13.36
C ALA A 131 -43.82 39.48 13.12
N THR A 132 -44.60 38.85 12.26
CA THR A 132 -44.42 37.45 11.85
C THR A 132 -43.11 37.22 11.08
N LEU A 133 -42.67 38.19 10.27
CA LEU A 133 -41.43 38.09 9.51
C LEU A 133 -40.19 38.21 10.42
N ARG A 134 -40.28 39.01 11.49
CA ARG A 134 -39.24 39.07 12.55
C ARG A 134 -39.11 37.74 13.29
N GLU A 135 -40.24 37.13 13.67
CA GLU A 135 -40.24 35.83 14.34
C GLU A 135 -39.65 34.72 13.46
N VAL A 136 -39.99 34.70 12.16
CA VAL A 136 -39.40 33.76 11.20
C VAL A 136 -37.88 33.95 11.09
N LEU A 137 -37.38 35.19 11.08
CA LEU A 137 -35.93 35.46 11.03
C LEU A 137 -35.20 35.02 12.29
N GLU A 138 -35.79 35.21 13.48
CA GLU A 138 -35.21 34.67 14.71
C GLU A 138 -35.15 33.14 14.70
N LEU A 139 -36.21 32.49 14.23
CA LEU A 139 -36.24 31.03 14.10
C LEU A 139 -35.21 30.52 13.10
N VAL A 140 -35.03 31.22 11.96
CA VAL A 140 -33.97 30.91 10.98
C VAL A 140 -32.59 31.05 11.62
N ARG A 141 -32.34 32.14 12.36
CA ARG A 141 -31.07 32.34 13.07
C ARG A 141 -30.81 31.25 14.11
N ILE A 142 -31.83 30.85 14.87
CA ILE A 142 -31.73 29.76 15.85
C ILE A 142 -31.41 28.44 15.15
N ARG A 143 -32.07 28.15 14.02
CA ARG A 143 -31.79 26.98 13.19
C ARG A 143 -30.34 26.97 12.73
N ASP A 144 -29.85 28.09 12.21
CA ASP A 144 -28.49 28.18 11.64
C ASP A 144 -27.42 28.05 12.73
N ASN A 145 -27.65 28.66 13.90
CA ASN A 145 -26.77 28.46 15.06
C ASN A 145 -26.73 26.99 15.50
N ARG A 146 -27.89 26.33 15.59
CA ARG A 146 -27.97 24.90 15.95
C ARG A 146 -27.29 24.01 14.90
N ALA A 147 -27.44 24.33 13.62
CA ALA A 147 -26.76 23.61 12.54
C ALA A 147 -25.24 23.77 12.63
N ALA A 148 -24.74 24.97 12.94
CA ALA A 148 -23.32 25.21 13.15
C ALA A 148 -22.77 24.49 14.39
N GLU A 149 -23.53 24.47 15.49
CA GLU A 149 -23.17 23.73 16.70
C GLU A 149 -23.14 22.21 16.47
N LEU A 150 -24.13 21.67 15.74
CA LEU A 150 -24.17 20.26 15.35
C LEU A 150 -22.97 19.90 14.49
N SER A 151 -22.68 20.69 13.45
CA SER A 151 -21.52 20.46 12.58
C SER A 151 -20.20 20.51 13.34
N ARG A 152 -20.04 21.45 14.29
CA ARG A 152 -18.85 21.51 15.17
C ARG A 152 -18.78 20.30 16.11
N ALA A 153 -19.90 19.83 16.63
CA ALA A 153 -19.95 18.63 17.47
C ALA A 153 -19.61 17.36 16.68
N GLU A 154 -20.07 17.25 15.44
CA GLU A 154 -19.76 16.14 14.53
C GLU A 154 -18.29 16.15 14.10
N ARG A 155 -17.73 17.31 13.73
CA ARG A 155 -16.30 17.42 13.40
C ARG A 155 -15.39 17.04 14.56
N ARG A 156 -15.78 17.34 15.80
CA ARG A 156 -15.02 16.92 17.01
C ARG A 156 -15.02 15.41 17.23
N LYS A 157 -15.98 14.69 16.64
CA LYS A 157 -16.09 13.23 16.69
C LYS A 157 -15.33 12.56 15.55
N GLN A 158 -14.92 13.31 14.52
CA GLN A 158 -14.16 12.75 13.42
C GLN A 158 -12.68 12.61 13.80
N ILE A 159 -12.17 11.39 13.69
CA ILE A 159 -10.77 11.05 13.96
C ILE A 159 -10.04 10.97 12.63
N SER A 160 -8.88 11.63 12.55
CA SER A 160 -8.01 11.60 11.38
C SER A 160 -6.71 10.91 11.74
N PHE A 161 -6.23 10.06 10.83
CA PHE A 161 -4.93 9.41 10.96
C PHE A 161 -3.91 10.16 10.13
N ILE A 162 -2.73 10.37 10.71
CA ILE A 162 -1.55 10.83 9.96
C ILE A 162 -0.83 9.57 9.50
N ILE A 163 -0.83 9.34 8.20
CA ILE A 163 -0.12 8.22 7.58
C ILE A 163 1.32 8.69 7.33
N ASP A 164 2.29 7.94 7.83
CA ASP A 164 3.69 8.20 7.51
C ASP A 164 3.98 7.73 6.07
N GLU A 165 4.37 8.65 5.20
CA GLU A 165 4.71 8.36 3.80
C GLU A 165 5.97 7.48 3.67
N ALA A 166 6.77 7.35 4.74
CA ALA A 166 7.93 6.45 4.79
C ALA A 166 7.55 4.98 5.03
N GLU A 167 6.32 4.70 5.49
CA GLU A 167 5.84 3.33 5.69
C GLU A 167 5.54 2.68 4.33
N SER A 168 6.16 1.54 4.05
CA SER A 168 5.99 0.83 2.78
C SER A 168 4.65 0.10 2.66
N LEU A 169 3.93 -0.06 3.78
CA LEU A 169 2.65 -0.73 3.84
C LEU A 169 1.50 0.27 3.84
N ARG A 170 0.51 0.01 3.00
CA ARG A 170 -0.70 0.81 2.90
C ARG A 170 -1.72 0.41 3.98
N PRO A 171 -2.25 1.35 4.80
CA PRO A 171 -3.33 1.04 5.72
C PRO A 171 -4.67 0.90 4.98
N ILE A 172 -5.36 -0.20 5.24
CA ILE A 172 -6.79 -0.35 4.96
C ILE A 172 -7.52 -0.32 6.31
N ILE A 173 -8.35 0.69 6.49
CA ILE A 173 -8.98 0.99 7.77
C ILE A 173 -10.28 0.19 7.89
N PHE A 174 -10.40 -0.59 8.94
CA PHE A 174 -11.61 -1.32 9.30
C PHE A 174 -12.25 -0.59 10.48
N GLU A 175 -13.24 0.24 10.22
CA GLU A 175 -14.02 0.89 11.26
C GLU A 175 -15.12 -0.07 11.73
N VAL A 176 -14.99 -0.55 12.97
CA VAL A 176 -15.85 -1.57 13.58
C VAL A 176 -16.60 -0.96 14.74
N SER A 177 -17.92 -0.93 14.62
CA SER A 177 -18.80 -0.38 15.65
C SER A 177 -20.13 -1.09 15.64
N ALA A 178 -20.59 -1.50 16.81
CA ALA A 178 -21.70 -2.43 16.98
C ALA A 178 -21.57 -3.64 16.01
N ALA A 179 -22.62 -3.91 15.23
CA ALA A 179 -22.65 -4.95 14.20
C ALA A 179 -22.44 -4.38 12.78
N ARG A 180 -21.63 -3.32 12.65
CA ARG A 180 -21.31 -2.66 11.38
C ARG A 180 -19.80 -2.62 11.16
N ILE A 181 -19.40 -2.87 9.92
CA ILE A 181 -18.03 -2.74 9.46
C ILE A 181 -18.03 -1.80 8.25
N VAL A 182 -17.18 -0.77 8.31
CA VAL A 182 -16.86 0.10 7.17
C VAL A 182 -15.39 -0.09 6.85
N VAL A 183 -15.10 -0.45 5.60
CA VAL A 183 -13.74 -0.62 5.10
C VAL A 183 -13.38 0.63 4.31
N THR A 184 -12.33 1.32 4.72
CA THR A 184 -11.87 2.54 4.05
C THR A 184 -10.45 2.34 3.56
N ASP A 185 -10.25 2.60 2.28
CA ASP A 185 -8.90 2.68 1.74
C ASP A 185 -8.28 4.03 2.12
N ALA A 186 -7.21 4.02 2.91
CA ALA A 186 -6.64 5.25 3.43
C ALA A 186 -5.94 6.12 2.37
N SER A 187 -5.60 5.57 1.20
CA SER A 187 -4.97 6.35 0.12
C SER A 187 -5.99 7.00 -0.81
N ASP A 188 -7.08 6.28 -1.10
CA ASP A 188 -8.11 6.76 -2.05
C ASP A 188 -9.28 7.46 -1.31
N GLY A 189 -9.38 7.28 0.02
CA GLY A 189 -10.44 7.84 0.86
C GLY A 189 -11.82 7.20 0.63
N VAL A 190 -11.91 6.22 -0.26
CA VAL A 190 -13.16 5.52 -0.58
C VAL A 190 -13.51 4.59 0.57
N ALA A 191 -14.68 4.83 1.15
CA ALA A 191 -15.22 4.03 2.22
C ALA A 191 -16.39 3.18 1.74
N ILE A 192 -16.31 1.89 2.00
CA ILE A 192 -17.30 0.89 1.60
C ILE A 192 -17.89 0.30 2.87
N ARG A 193 -19.21 0.46 3.03
CA ARG A 193 -19.95 -0.20 4.10
C ARG A 193 -20.25 -1.64 3.71
N ILE A 194 -19.89 -2.57 4.59
CA ILE A 194 -20.25 -3.98 4.41
C ILE A 194 -21.76 -4.14 4.63
N ALA A 195 -22.39 -4.94 3.75
CA ALA A 195 -23.83 -5.18 3.82
C ALA A 195 -24.22 -5.79 5.16
N ALA A 196 -25.37 -5.39 5.69
CA ALA A 196 -25.86 -5.92 6.96
C ALA A 196 -26.16 -7.42 6.83
N GLY A 197 -25.73 -8.18 7.83
CA GLY A 197 -25.89 -9.63 7.88
C GLY A 197 -25.44 -10.19 9.22
N THR A 198 -25.21 -11.50 9.30
CA THR A 198 -24.59 -12.09 10.50
C THR A 198 -23.18 -11.54 10.69
N ILE A 199 -22.71 -11.47 11.94
CA ILE A 199 -21.37 -10.94 12.26
C ILE A 199 -20.29 -11.70 11.47
N ASN A 200 -20.39 -13.03 11.40
CA ASN A 200 -19.45 -13.87 10.63
C ASN A 200 -19.46 -13.54 9.14
N ALA A 201 -20.64 -13.38 8.52
CA ALA A 201 -20.73 -13.05 7.10
C ALA A 201 -20.09 -11.69 6.81
N GLN A 202 -20.38 -10.68 7.65
CA GLN A 202 -19.79 -9.36 7.54
C GLN A 202 -18.25 -9.39 7.67
N CYS A 203 -17.73 -10.15 8.63
CA CYS A 203 -16.27 -10.30 8.80
C CYS A 203 -15.63 -10.95 7.57
N MET A 204 -16.23 -12.01 7.03
CA MET A 204 -15.72 -12.68 5.83
C MET A 204 -15.77 -11.77 4.60
N ASP A 205 -16.83 -11.00 4.43
CA ASP A 205 -16.95 -10.07 3.30
C ASP A 205 -15.97 -8.89 3.43
N ALA A 206 -15.73 -8.40 4.65
CA ALA A 206 -14.69 -7.41 4.91
C ALA A 206 -13.29 -7.94 4.56
N LEU A 207 -12.97 -9.19 4.93
CA LEU A 207 -11.68 -9.82 4.60
C LEU A 207 -11.53 -10.08 3.10
N LYS A 208 -12.58 -10.49 2.40
CA LYS A 208 -12.57 -10.60 0.92
C LYS A 208 -12.30 -9.25 0.28
N LEU A 209 -12.96 -8.18 0.77
CA LEU A 209 -12.74 -6.83 0.27
C LEU A 209 -11.29 -6.39 0.51
N PHE A 210 -10.72 -6.67 1.69
CA PHE A 210 -9.30 -6.44 1.95
C PHE A 210 -8.41 -7.18 0.95
N ALA A 211 -8.65 -8.47 0.68
CA ALA A 211 -7.84 -9.24 -0.27
C ALA A 211 -7.90 -8.63 -1.69
N VAL A 212 -9.05 -8.08 -2.09
CA VAL A 212 -9.20 -7.36 -3.37
C VAL A 212 -8.38 -6.06 -3.36
N LEU A 213 -8.49 -5.26 -2.30
CA LEU A 213 -7.79 -3.97 -2.18
C LEU A 213 -6.27 -4.11 -2.02
N ALA A 214 -5.82 -5.18 -1.36
CA ALA A 214 -4.41 -5.49 -1.09
C ALA A 214 -3.71 -6.21 -2.26
N ARG A 215 -4.41 -6.49 -3.36
CA ARG A 215 -3.87 -7.26 -4.50
C ARG A 215 -2.71 -6.55 -5.19
N ASP A 216 -2.81 -5.23 -5.35
CA ASP A 216 -1.88 -4.44 -6.14
C ASP A 216 -0.74 -3.83 -5.33
N ARG A 217 -0.91 -3.73 -4.00
CA ARG A 217 0.05 -3.09 -3.09
C ARG A 217 0.08 -3.78 -1.74
N PRO A 218 1.27 -3.95 -1.14
CA PRO A 218 1.39 -4.54 0.18
C PRO A 218 0.67 -3.65 1.20
N SER A 219 -0.30 -4.25 1.89
CA SER A 219 -1.25 -3.54 2.74
C SER A 219 -1.40 -4.24 4.09
N TYR A 220 -1.84 -3.48 5.09
CA TYR A 220 -2.17 -3.99 6.41
C TYR A 220 -3.55 -3.50 6.84
N ILE A 221 -4.17 -4.21 7.78
CA ILE A 221 -5.45 -3.81 8.35
C ILE A 221 -5.19 -2.92 9.57
N LEU A 222 -5.74 -1.71 9.57
CA LEU A 222 -5.85 -0.89 10.78
C LEU A 222 -7.29 -0.98 11.29
N MET A 223 -7.53 -1.71 12.38
CA MET A 223 -8.85 -1.84 12.98
C MET A 223 -9.09 -0.67 13.92
N VAL A 224 -10.14 0.11 13.65
CA VAL A 224 -10.58 1.20 14.50
C VAL A 224 -11.88 0.77 15.15
N VAL A 225 -11.83 0.51 16.45
CA VAL A 225 -12.89 -0.20 17.17
C VAL A 225 -13.54 0.72 18.20
N THR A 226 -14.86 0.89 18.13
CA THR A 226 -15.60 1.55 19.21
C THR A 226 -15.95 0.54 20.31
N ALA A 227 -16.32 0.99 21.51
CA ALA A 227 -16.64 0.10 22.63
C ALA A 227 -17.78 -0.89 22.28
N SER A 228 -18.77 -0.43 21.52
CA SER A 228 -19.86 -1.28 21.00
C SER A 228 -19.41 -2.32 19.95
N GLY A 229 -18.27 -2.12 19.27
CA GLY A 229 -17.75 -3.00 18.21
C GLY A 229 -16.89 -4.17 18.69
N ILE A 230 -16.62 -4.29 20.00
CA ILE A 230 -15.67 -5.29 20.54
C ILE A 230 -16.04 -6.73 20.19
N ALA A 231 -17.33 -7.08 20.15
CA ALA A 231 -17.77 -8.42 19.79
C ALA A 231 -17.42 -8.76 18.32
N THR A 232 -17.75 -7.86 17.39
CA THR A 232 -17.41 -8.00 15.98
C THR A 232 -15.89 -8.03 15.76
N TYR A 233 -15.14 -7.19 16.48
CA TYR A 233 -13.68 -7.20 16.46
C TYR A 233 -13.09 -8.57 16.83
N ARG A 234 -13.57 -9.22 17.90
CA ARG A 234 -13.11 -10.56 18.28
C ARG A 234 -13.38 -11.59 17.19
N THR A 235 -14.59 -11.59 16.64
CA THR A 235 -14.95 -12.48 15.53
C THR A 235 -14.07 -12.25 14.30
N LEU A 236 -13.69 -11.00 14.03
CA LEU A 236 -12.82 -10.67 12.91
C LEU A 236 -11.38 -11.15 13.13
N LEU A 237 -10.87 -11.07 14.36
CA LEU A 237 -9.59 -11.68 14.73
C LEU A 237 -9.62 -13.21 14.59
N ASP A 238 -10.69 -13.85 15.05
CA ASP A 238 -10.86 -15.30 14.92
C ASP A 238 -10.88 -15.71 13.44
N ALA A 239 -11.60 -14.95 12.59
CA ALA A 239 -11.64 -15.16 11.15
C ALA A 239 -10.28 -14.95 10.47
N ILE A 240 -9.46 -14.00 10.95
CA ILE A 240 -8.09 -13.84 10.45
C ILE A 240 -7.21 -15.03 10.88
N ALA A 241 -7.38 -15.52 12.10
CA ALA A 241 -6.60 -16.65 12.60
C ALA A 241 -6.89 -17.96 11.83
N THR A 242 -8.07 -18.11 11.24
CA THR A 242 -8.38 -19.28 10.40
C THR A 242 -7.77 -19.21 8.99
N LEU A 243 -7.28 -18.05 8.55
CA LEU A 243 -6.61 -17.92 7.25
C LEU A 243 -5.24 -18.64 7.26
N PRO A 244 -4.78 -19.13 6.10
CA PRO A 244 -3.41 -19.62 5.92
C PRO A 244 -2.38 -18.56 6.33
N GLU A 245 -1.27 -18.96 6.95
CA GLU A 245 -0.25 -18.01 7.46
C GLU A 245 0.27 -17.05 6.39
N THR A 246 0.37 -17.50 5.15
CA THR A 246 0.79 -16.69 3.99
C THR A 246 -0.22 -15.62 3.59
N GLU A 247 -1.47 -15.78 3.98
CA GLU A 247 -2.59 -14.89 3.65
C GLU A 247 -3.04 -14.04 4.85
N ARG A 248 -2.47 -14.27 6.03
CA ARG A 248 -2.80 -13.51 7.24
C ARG A 248 -2.29 -12.06 7.10
N PRO A 249 -3.18 -11.05 7.11
CA PRO A 249 -2.75 -9.67 7.06
C PRO A 249 -2.03 -9.27 8.35
N ARG A 250 -1.10 -8.32 8.24
CA ARG A 250 -0.63 -7.57 9.41
C ARG A 250 -1.79 -6.74 9.95
N VAL A 251 -1.94 -6.68 11.27
CA VAL A 251 -3.03 -5.98 11.94
C VAL A 251 -2.48 -4.97 12.94
N GLY A 252 -3.00 -3.74 12.88
CA GLY A 252 -2.93 -2.75 13.95
C GLY A 252 -4.33 -2.48 14.51
N VAL A 253 -4.41 -2.02 15.75
CA VAL A 253 -5.68 -1.74 16.44
C VAL A 253 -5.61 -0.39 17.12
N ASP A 254 -6.67 0.40 16.97
CA ASP A 254 -6.91 1.62 17.72
C ASP A 254 -8.34 1.60 18.30
N ILE A 255 -8.49 2.10 19.53
CA ILE A 255 -9.76 2.10 20.25
C ILE A 255 -10.24 3.53 20.37
N ILE A 256 -11.42 3.79 19.81
CA ILE A 256 -11.99 5.13 19.77
C ILE A 256 -13.28 5.22 20.60
N PRO A 257 -13.63 6.40 21.16
CA PRO A 257 -14.87 6.56 21.91
C PRO A 257 -16.11 6.33 21.05
N ASP A 258 -17.17 5.77 21.63
CA ASP A 258 -18.45 5.63 20.93
C ASP A 258 -18.97 6.99 20.43
N GLY A 259 -19.51 6.98 19.21
CA GLY A 259 -19.95 8.19 18.51
C GLY A 259 -18.82 8.94 17.79
N SER A 260 -17.56 8.56 17.99
CA SER A 260 -16.46 8.98 17.12
C SER A 260 -16.43 8.13 15.85
N PHE A 261 -15.90 8.69 14.77
CA PHE A 261 -15.83 7.98 13.49
C PHE A 261 -14.61 8.40 12.68
N VAL A 262 -14.20 7.55 11.75
CA VAL A 262 -13.07 7.84 10.85
C VAL A 262 -13.60 8.21 9.47
N SER A 263 -14.53 7.40 8.99
CA SER A 263 -15.10 7.55 7.66
C SER A 263 -16.42 8.32 7.68
N PRO A 264 -16.66 9.21 6.70
CA PRO A 264 -17.98 9.84 6.53
C PRO A 264 -19.07 8.85 6.10
N ALA A 265 -18.73 7.62 5.69
CA ALA A 265 -19.71 6.55 5.46
C ALA A 265 -20.25 5.95 6.76
N PHE A 266 -19.65 6.27 7.91
CA PHE A 266 -20.06 5.81 9.23
C PHE A 266 -21.15 6.66 9.90
N PRO A 267 -21.15 8.01 9.87
CA PRO A 267 -22.26 8.83 10.36
C PRO A 267 -23.47 8.74 9.41
N SER A 268 -24.00 7.55 9.18
CA SER A 268 -25.31 7.35 8.57
C SER A 268 -26.38 7.51 9.66
N ALA A 269 -26.52 8.73 10.16
CA ALA A 269 -27.73 9.17 10.81
C ALA A 269 -27.90 10.65 10.47
N SER A 270 -28.27 10.93 9.22
CA SER A 270 -29.09 12.11 8.97
C SER A 270 -30.29 11.99 9.92
N PRO A 271 -30.58 12.98 10.78
CA PRO A 271 -31.68 12.94 11.75
C PRO A 271 -33.05 13.09 11.05
N GLY A 272 -33.35 12.20 10.10
CA GLY A 272 -34.55 12.21 9.26
C GLY A 272 -34.93 10.86 8.65
N GLU A 273 -34.09 9.82 8.76
CA GLU A 273 -34.47 8.45 8.38
C GLU A 273 -34.70 7.62 9.65
N LEU A 274 -35.90 7.75 10.20
CA LEU A 274 -36.51 6.70 11.01
C LEU A 274 -37.40 5.85 10.08
N PRO A 275 -37.54 4.54 10.35
CA PRO A 275 -38.41 3.66 9.58
C PRO A 275 -39.90 4.06 9.64
#